data_AF-A0A2N2Z8Y7-F1
#
_entry.id   AF-A0A2N2Z8Y7-F1
#
_cell.length_a   1.000
_cell.length_b   1.000
_cell.length_c   1.000
_cell.angle_alpha   90.00
_cell.angle_beta   90.00
_cell.angle_gamma   90.00
#
_symmetry.space_group_name_H-M   'P 1'
#
loop_
_entity.id
_entity.type
_entity.pdbx_description
1 polymer ?
#
loop_
_entity_poly.entity_id
_entity_poly.type
_entity_poly.pdbx_seq_one_letter_code
_entity_poly.pdbx_strand_id
1 'polypeptide(L)'
;MTILITSLLVLAGIIALLLLIALFMKKEHYTNREIIINAPRQKVFDFLRFLENQDKFNKWAKTDPDRKVETKGTDGTVGYVYSWSGNKDAG
;
A
#
# COMPACT_ATOMS: atom_id res chain seq x y z
N MET A 1 -49.44 2.63 4.11
CA MET A 1 -48.75 1.39 4.55
C MET A 1 -48.00 0.73 3.40
N THR A 2 -48.62 0.52 2.25
CA THR A 2 -48.01 -0.08 1.04
C THR A 2 -46.77 0.67 0.53
N ILE A 3 -46.84 2.01 0.41
CA ILE A 3 -45.72 2.83 -0.08
C ILE A 3 -44.48 2.70 0.81
N LEU A 4 -44.65 2.69 2.13
CA LEU A 4 -43.55 2.53 3.09
C LEU A 4 -42.90 1.13 2.96
N ILE A 5 -43.71 0.09 2.83
CA ILE A 5 -43.25 -1.29 2.65
C ILE A 5 -42.51 -1.43 1.31
N THR A 6 -43.05 -0.86 0.22
CA THR A 6 -42.42 -0.88 -1.10
C THR A 6 -41.06 -0.17 -1.06
N SER A 7 -40.95 1.00 -0.44
CA SER A 7 -39.68 1.72 -0.31
C SER A 7 -38.63 0.93 0.48
N LEU A 8 -39.03 0.25 1.56
CA LEU A 8 -38.13 -0.61 2.35
C LEU A 8 -37.66 -1.83 1.55
N LEU A 9 -38.54 -2.45 0.75
CA LEU A 9 -38.17 -3.57 -0.12
C LEU A 9 -37.19 -3.15 -1.22
N VAL A 10 -37.39 -1.98 -1.82
CA VAL A 10 -36.45 -1.43 -2.81
C VAL A 10 -35.08 -1.18 -2.16
N LEU A 11 -35.04 -0.56 -0.98
CA LEU A 11 -33.79 -0.33 -0.26
C LEU A 11 -33.08 -1.65 0.10
N ALA A 12 -33.81 -2.63 0.61
CA ALA A 12 -33.27 -3.96 0.93
C ALA A 12 -32.72 -4.65 -0.33
N GLY A 13 -33.41 -4.54 -1.47
CA GLY A 13 -32.95 -5.06 -2.76
C GLY A 13 -31.64 -4.42 -3.22
N ILE A 14 -31.50 -3.10 -3.08
CA ILE A 14 -30.25 -2.38 -3.42
C ILE A 14 -29.11 -2.85 -2.52
N ILE A 15 -29.34 -2.95 -1.21
CA ILE A 15 -28.32 -3.42 -0.26
C ILE A 15 -27.90 -4.86 -0.58
N ALA A 16 -28.86 -5.75 -0.83
CA ALA A 16 -28.59 -7.14 -1.20
C ALA A 16 -27.77 -7.23 -2.49
N LEU A 17 -28.09 -6.41 -3.49
CA LEU A 17 -27.34 -6.35 -4.75
C LEU A 17 -25.89 -5.90 -4.53
N LEU A 18 -25.66 -4.85 -3.74
CA LEU A 18 -24.30 -4.37 -3.42
C LEU A 18 -23.49 -5.44 -2.67
N LEU A 19 -24.11 -6.16 -1.73
CA LEU A 19 -23.46 -7.25 -1.00
C LEU A 19 -23.10 -8.42 -1.92
N LEU A 20 -23.98 -8.78 -2.86
CA LEU A 20 -23.70 -9.82 -3.86
C LEU A 20 -22.51 -9.41 -4.75
N ILE A 21 -22.48 -8.17 -5.24
CA ILE A 21 -21.33 -7.68 -6.03
C ILE A 21 -20.03 -7.74 -5.23
N ALA A 22 -20.06 -7.29 -3.97
CA ALA A 22 -18.90 -7.31 -3.09
C ALA A 22 -18.41 -8.73 -2.79
N LEU A 23 -19.32 -9.72 -2.67
CA LEU A 23 -18.98 -11.12 -2.41
C LEU A 23 -18.12 -11.73 -3.53
N PHE A 24 -18.37 -11.33 -4.78
CA PHE A 24 -17.65 -11.83 -5.95
C PHE A 24 -16.49 -10.93 -6.40
N MET A 25 -16.29 -9.80 -5.73
CA MET A 25 -15.20 -8.89 -6.07
C MET A 25 -13.85 -9.47 -5.65
N LYS A 26 -12.82 -9.27 -6.48
CA LYS A 26 -11.45 -9.66 -6.12
C LYS A 26 -10.99 -8.86 -4.91
N LYS A 27 -10.45 -9.55 -3.91
CA LYS A 27 -9.92 -8.94 -2.69
C LYS A 27 -8.55 -8.29 -2.91
N GLU A 28 -7.86 -8.68 -3.97
CA GLU A 28 -6.52 -8.20 -4.30
C GLU A 28 -6.58 -7.23 -5.48
N HIS A 29 -5.94 -6.08 -5.28
CA HIS A 29 -5.75 -5.08 -6.32
C HIS A 29 -4.24 -4.92 -6.57
N TYR A 30 -3.83 -5.04 -7.82
CA TYR A 30 -2.45 -4.89 -8.24
C TYR A 30 -2.28 -3.49 -8.84
N THR A 31 -1.34 -2.73 -8.29
CA THR A 31 -0.92 -1.45 -8.87
C THR A 31 0.54 -1.58 -9.29
N ASN A 32 0.86 -1.14 -10.50
CA ASN A 32 2.24 -1.14 -11.02
C ASN A 32 2.55 0.23 -11.60
N ARG A 33 3.80 0.67 -11.41
CA ARG A 33 4.34 1.90 -11.99
C ARG A 33 5.72 1.60 -12.54
N GLU A 34 5.93 1.99 -13.78
CA GLU A 34 7.20 1.84 -14.47
C GLU A 34 7.86 3.20 -14.72
N ILE A 35 9.18 3.24 -14.59
CA ILE A 35 10.03 4.37 -14.99
C ILE A 35 11.27 3.82 -15.69
N ILE A 36 11.78 4.55 -16.67
CA ILE A 36 13.02 4.19 -17.37
C ILE A 36 14.17 4.98 -16.74
N ILE A 37 15.19 4.28 -16.23
CA ILE A 37 16.41 4.87 -15.69
C ILE A 37 17.54 4.61 -16.66
N ASN A 38 18.16 5.67 -17.18
CA ASN A 38 19.31 5.58 -18.07
C ASN A 38 20.60 5.27 -17.28
N ALA A 39 20.73 4.04 -16.79
CA ALA A 39 21.89 3.56 -16.05
C ALA A 39 22.10 2.04 -16.26
N PRO A 40 23.33 1.52 -16.04
CA PRO A 40 23.57 0.08 -16.08
C PRO A 40 22.70 -0.68 -15.08
N ARG A 41 22.15 -1.83 -15.49
CA ARG A 41 21.24 -2.64 -14.65
C ARG A 41 21.85 -2.99 -13.30
N GLN A 42 23.12 -3.39 -13.29
CA GLN A 42 23.83 -3.73 -12.06
C GLN A 42 23.86 -2.57 -11.06
N LYS A 43 24.12 -1.35 -11.55
CA LYS A 43 24.12 -0.14 -10.71
C LYS A 43 22.75 0.14 -10.09
N VAL A 44 21.67 -0.08 -10.85
CA VAL A 44 20.30 0.09 -10.35
C VAL A 44 19.98 -0.98 -9.30
N PHE A 45 20.32 -2.24 -9.57
CA PHE A 45 20.10 -3.34 -8.63
C PHE A 45 20.91 -3.17 -7.33
N ASP A 46 22.18 -2.82 -7.42
CA ASP A 46 23.06 -2.58 -6.27
C ASP A 46 22.56 -1.42 -5.40
N PHE A 47 21.85 -0.46 -5.99
CA PHE A 47 21.19 0.60 -5.24
C PHE A 47 19.89 0.10 -4.59
N LEU A 48 19.03 -0.59 -5.34
CA LEU A 48 17.71 -1.03 -4.88
C LEU A 48 17.75 -2.17 -3.84
N ARG A 49 18.79 -3.01 -3.86
CA ARG A 49 18.89 -4.16 -2.94
C ARG A 49 19.03 -3.77 -1.47
N PHE A 50 19.45 -2.55 -1.19
CA PHE A 50 19.57 -2.02 0.16
C PHE A 50 18.30 -1.26 0.54
N LEU A 51 17.59 -1.74 1.56
CA LEU A 51 16.33 -1.13 2.00
C LEU A 51 16.56 0.27 2.58
N GLU A 52 17.73 0.55 3.17
CA GLU A 52 18.05 1.89 3.68
C GLU A 52 18.10 2.95 2.56
N ASN A 53 18.36 2.54 1.31
CA ASN A 53 18.32 3.47 0.18
C ASN A 53 16.89 3.92 -0.17
N GLN A 54 15.84 3.27 0.36
CA GLN A 54 14.46 3.66 0.10
C GLN A 54 14.17 5.09 0.53
N ASP A 55 14.78 5.59 1.60
CA ASP A 55 14.61 6.97 2.06
C ASP A 55 15.07 8.02 1.02
N LYS A 56 15.94 7.64 0.07
CA LYS A 56 16.46 8.54 -0.96
C LYS A 56 15.42 8.85 -2.04
N PHE A 57 14.55 7.88 -2.37
CA PHE A 57 13.60 7.99 -3.49
C PHE A 57 12.13 7.83 -3.08
N ASN A 58 11.84 7.28 -1.90
CA ASN A 58 10.50 7.21 -1.37
C ASN A 58 10.09 8.61 -0.88
N LYS A 59 9.09 9.20 -1.55
CA LYS A 59 8.56 10.52 -1.17
C LYS A 59 7.97 10.50 0.24
N TRP A 60 7.31 9.40 0.62
CA TRP A 60 6.62 9.25 1.91
C TRP A 60 7.58 9.07 3.07
N ALA A 61 8.76 8.49 2.81
CA ALA A 61 9.80 8.36 3.82
C ALA A 61 10.27 9.71 4.40
N LYS A 62 10.11 10.79 3.63
CA LYS A 62 10.49 12.16 4.01
C LYS A 62 9.34 12.97 4.61
N THR A 63 8.14 12.40 4.71
CA THR A 63 6.96 13.11 5.22
C THR A 63 7.04 13.39 6.72
N ASP A 64 7.74 12.52 7.46
CA ASP A 64 7.98 12.70 8.89
C ASP A 64 9.48 12.80 9.18
N PRO A 65 10.02 14.01 9.44
CA PRO A 65 11.42 14.21 9.79
C PRO A 65 11.82 13.58 11.13
N ASP A 66 10.86 13.38 12.04
CA ASP A 66 11.09 12.90 13.41
C ASP A 66 10.83 11.38 13.55
N ARG A 67 10.60 10.71 12.42
CA ARG A 67 10.43 9.26 12.34
C ARG A 67 11.59 8.52 13.00
N LYS A 68 11.28 7.53 13.80
CA LYS A 68 12.25 6.62 14.40
C LYS A 68 12.39 5.38 13.53
N VAL A 69 13.61 5.09 13.09
CA VAL A 69 13.94 3.91 12.30
C VAL A 69 14.64 2.89 13.18
N GLU A 70 14.18 1.64 13.08
CA GLU A 70 14.80 0.49 13.72
C GLU A 70 15.12 -0.56 12.66
N THR A 71 16.36 -1.07 12.70
CA THR A 71 16.85 -2.05 11.74
C THR A 71 17.42 -3.27 12.45
N LYS A 72 17.30 -4.44 11.81
CA LYS A 72 17.81 -5.71 12.35
C LYS A 72 18.43 -6.56 11.25
N GLY A 73 19.62 -7.09 11.50
CA GLY A 73 20.37 -7.92 10.54
C GLY A 73 21.30 -7.09 9.65
N THR A 74 21.66 -7.64 8.49
CA THR A 74 22.60 -7.01 7.53
C THR A 74 21.85 -6.57 6.28
N ASP A 75 21.80 -5.28 5.98
CA ASP A 75 21.06 -4.76 4.81
C ASP A 75 21.57 -5.38 3.50
N GLY A 76 20.66 -5.61 2.55
CA GLY A 76 20.94 -6.31 1.31
C GLY A 76 21.09 -7.82 1.44
N THR A 77 20.75 -8.41 2.59
CA THR A 77 20.69 -9.87 2.79
C THR A 77 19.29 -10.33 3.21
N VAL A 78 18.97 -11.60 2.92
CA VAL A 78 17.69 -12.20 3.31
C VAL A 78 17.58 -12.20 4.84
N GLY A 79 16.47 -11.68 5.36
CA GLY A 79 16.21 -11.56 6.79
C GLY A 79 16.53 -10.19 7.40
N TYR A 80 17.05 -9.24 6.62
CA TYR A 80 17.13 -7.85 7.06
C TYR A 80 15.71 -7.28 7.29
N VAL A 81 15.53 -6.59 8.41
CA VAL A 81 14.28 -5.92 8.76
C VAL A 81 14.53 -4.42 8.82
N TYR A 82 13.71 -3.66 8.10
CA TYR A 82 13.66 -2.21 8.14
C TYR A 82 12.28 -1.79 8.63
N SER A 83 12.23 -1.17 9.81
CA SER A 83 10.98 -0.75 10.44
C SER A 83 11.05 0.70 10.88
N TRP A 84 9.90 1.35 10.94
CA TRP A 84 9.83 2.71 11.44
C TRP A 84 8.54 2.98 12.21
N SER A 85 8.60 3.96 13.09
CA SER A 85 7.46 4.56 13.76
C SER A 85 7.46 6.05 13.44
N GLY A 86 6.34 6.54 12.92
CA GLY A 86 6.15 7.95 12.55
C GLY A 86 4.79 8.48 12.97
N ASN A 87 4.44 9.64 12.44
CA ASN A 87 3.13 10.27 12.62
C ASN A 87 2.09 9.73 11.62
N LYS A 88 0.84 10.18 11.76
CA LYS A 88 -0.31 9.80 10.91
C LYS A 88 -0.09 9.95 9.39
N ASP A 89 0.90 10.75 8.98
CA ASP A 89 1.21 11.04 7.58
C ASP A 89 2.36 10.17 7.03
N ALA A 90 3.06 9.43 7.91
CA ALA A 90 4.18 8.54 7.59
C ALA A 90 3.99 7.07 8.05
N GLY A 91 2.94 6.78 8.83
CA GLY A 91 2.55 5.43 9.27
C GLY A 91 1.77 5.43 10.56
#